data_AF-A0A934L301-F1
#
_entry.id   AF-A0A934L301-F1
#
_cell.length_a   1.000
_cell.length_b   1.000
_cell.length_c   1.000
_cell.angle_alpha   90.00
_cell.angle_beta   90.00
_cell.angle_gamma   90.00
#
_symmetry.space_group_name_H-M   'P 1'
#
loop_
_entity.id
_entity.type
_entity.pdbx_description
1 polymer ?
#
loop_
_entity_poly.entity_id
_entity_poly.type
_entity_poly.pdbx_seq_one_letter_code
_entity_poly.pdbx_strand_id
1 'polypeptide(L)' 'MPRDRGYPSAMSIERVVRVFRSFEEAEAADLDEWMALSGDERLAIGEELSREAYGDGEPGLRRVLSIAERSGG' A
#
# COMPACT_ATOMS: atom_id res chain seq x y z
N MET A 1 -19.22 -31.38 24.15
CA MET A 1 -17.83 -30.87 24.20
C MET A 1 -17.74 -29.65 23.30
N PRO A 2 -17.76 -28.40 23.81
CA PRO A 2 -17.46 -27.24 22.99
C PRO A 2 -15.93 -27.13 22.84
N ARG A 3 -15.46 -27.01 21.60
CA ARG A 3 -14.05 -26.80 21.28
C ARG A 3 -13.72 -25.34 21.56
N ASP A 4 -12.91 -25.14 22.60
CA ASP A 4 -12.22 -23.90 22.89
C ASP A 4 -11.25 -23.60 21.73
N ARG A 5 -11.70 -22.82 20.74
CA ARG A 5 -10.87 -22.36 19.64
C ARG A 5 -10.30 -21.01 20.06
N GLY A 6 -9.32 -21.06 20.96
CA GLY A 6 -8.51 -19.90 21.30
C GLY A 6 -7.87 -19.37 20.02
N TYR A 7 -8.35 -18.23 19.52
CA TYR A 7 -7.62 -17.47 18.53
C TYR A 7 -6.36 -16.96 19.22
N PRO A 8 -5.14 -17.23 18.70
CA PRO A 8 -3.96 -16.55 19.21
C PRO A 8 -4.21 -15.06 19.08
N SER A 9 -4.05 -14.33 20.18
CA SER A 9 -4.20 -12.87 20.24
C SER A 9 -3.18 -12.28 19.28
N ALA A 10 -3.60 -12.09 18.03
CA ALA A 10 -2.80 -11.49 16.99
C ALA A 10 -2.51 -10.07 17.47
N MET A 11 -1.20 -9.80 17.62
CA MET A 11 -0.59 -8.49 17.75
C MET A 11 -1.57 -7.35 17.46
N SER A 12 -1.91 -6.59 18.49
CA SER A 12 -2.75 -5.39 18.37
C SER A 12 -2.08 -4.41 17.41
N ILE A 13 -2.38 -4.51 16.12
CA ILE A 13 -2.05 -3.48 15.15
C ILE A 13 -2.89 -2.27 15.56
N GLU A 14 -2.22 -1.29 16.17
CA GLU A 14 -2.83 -0.03 16.55
C GLU A 14 -3.27 0.68 15.27
N ARG A 15 -4.56 0.58 14.96
CA ARG A 15 -5.17 1.26 13.82
C ARG A 15 -5.37 2.73 14.19
N VAL A 16 -4.46 3.60 13.74
CA VAL A 16 -4.63 5.05 13.86
C VAL A 16 -5.68 5.51 12.84
N VAL A 17 -6.85 5.95 13.34
CA VAL A 17 -7.89 6.56 12.51
C VAL A 17 -7.71 8.07 12.56
N ARG A 18 -7.37 8.69 11.42
CA ARG A 18 -7.35 10.15 11.25
C ARG A 18 -8.74 10.63 10.81
N VAL A 19 -9.27 11.66 11.45
CA VAL A 19 -10.56 12.27 11.10
C VAL A 19 -10.30 13.63 10.46
N PHE A 20 -10.71 13.78 9.20
CA PHE A 20 -10.59 15.02 8.44
C PHE A 20 -11.93 15.77 8.41
N ARG A 21 -11.88 17.09 8.21
CA ARG A 21 -13.06 17.95 8.20
C ARG A 21 -13.72 18.03 6.84
N SER A 22 -12.99 17.68 5.78
CA SER A 22 -13.50 17.62 4.41
C SER A 22 -12.81 16.53 3.59
N PHE A 23 -13.37 16.23 2.42
CA PHE A 23 -12.76 15.28 1.47
C PHE A 23 -11.45 15.82 0.91
N GLU A 24 -11.38 17.12 0.63
CA GLU A 24 -10.19 17.79 0.11
C GLU A 24 -9.02 17.72 1.11
N GLU A 25 -9.31 17.81 2.42
CA GLU A 25 -8.29 17.66 3.46
C GLU A 25 -7.77 16.22 3.52
N ALA A 26 -8.64 15.23 3.33
CA ALA A 26 -8.25 13.82 3.27
C ALA A 26 -7.40 13.53 2.02
N GLU A 27 -7.81 14.01 0.85
CA GLU A 27 -7.04 13.82 -0.40
C GLU A 27 -5.67 14.49 -0.35
N ALA A 28 -5.58 15.69 0.23
CA ALA A 28 -4.30 16.36 0.43
C ALA A 28 -3.37 15.54 1.35
N ALA A 29 -3.91 15.00 2.45
CA ALA A 29 -3.15 14.15 3.35
C ALA A 29 -2.70 12.83 2.70
N ASP A 30 -3.56 12.21 1.88
CA ASP A 30 -3.21 11.00 1.12
C ASP A 30 -2.11 11.28 0.09
N LEU A 31 -2.19 12.43 -0.59
CA LEU A 31 -1.16 12.85 -1.54
C LEU A 31 0.17 13.14 -0.83
N ASP A 32 0.15 13.83 0.30
CA ASP A 32 1.35 14.10 1.09
C ASP A 32 2.01 12.79 1.58
N GLU A 33 1.21 11.83 2.02
CA GLU A 33 1.68 10.50 2.42
C GLU A 33 2.29 9.74 1.25
N TRP A 34 1.63 9.72 0.09
CA TRP A 34 2.17 9.12 -1.13
C TRP A 34 3.49 9.76 -1.57
N MET A 35 3.58 11.09 -1.49
CA MET A 35 4.76 11.85 -1.86
C MET A 35 5.92 11.62 -0.88
N ALA A 36 5.63 11.30 0.38
CA ALA A 36 6.64 10.96 1.39
C ALA A 36 7.24 9.55 1.21
N LEU A 37 6.56 8.65 0.50
CA LEU A 37 7.08 7.31 0.22
C LEU A 37 8.31 7.35 -0.68
N SER A 38 9.28 6.47 -0.39
CA SER A 38 10.41 6.18 -1.25
C SER A 38 9.99 5.45 -2.54
N GLY A 39 10.87 5.44 -3.54
CA GLY A 39 10.62 4.73 -4.80
C GLY A 39 10.35 3.22 -4.60
N ASP A 40 11.10 2.58 -3.71
CA ASP A 40 10.95 1.16 -3.39
C ASP A 40 9.60 0.86 -2.70
N GLU A 41 9.15 1.72 -1.79
CA GLU A 41 7.84 1.57 -1.13
C GLU A 41 6.69 1.72 -2.14
N ARG A 42 6.79 2.71 -3.05
CA ARG A 42 5.80 2.87 -4.13
C ARG A 42 5.78 1.67 -5.07
N LEU A 43 6.96 1.10 -5.37
CA LEU A 43 7.07 -0.12 -6.17
C LEU A 43 6.39 -1.30 -5.46
N ALA A 44 6.63 -1.47 -4.16
CA ALA A 44 6.02 -2.55 -3.37
C ALA A 44 4.49 -2.46 -3.38
N ILE A 45 3.93 -1.26 -3.16
CA ILE A 45 2.48 -1.02 -3.24
C ILE A 45 1.97 -1.33 -4.65
N GLY A 46 2.68 -0.87 -5.68
CA GLY A 46 2.30 -1.15 -7.07
C GLY A 46 2.29 -2.65 -7.39
N GLU A 47 3.27 -3.41 -6.90
CA GLU A 47 3.34 -4.86 -7.09
C GLU A 47 2.19 -5.57 -6.37
N GLU A 48 1.82 -5.12 -5.17
CA GLU A 48 0.66 -5.64 -4.43
C GLU A 48 -0.64 -5.39 -5.20
N LEU A 49 -0.89 -4.14 -5.62
CA LEU A 49 -2.07 -3.77 -6.42
C LEU A 49 -2.13 -4.56 -7.74
N SER A 50 -0.99 -4.74 -8.39
CA SER A 50 -0.89 -5.54 -9.62
C SER A 50 -1.25 -7.00 -9.37
N ARG A 51 -0.78 -7.57 -8.25
CA ARG A 51 -1.07 -8.96 -7.87
C ARG A 51 -2.54 -9.15 -7.53
N GLU A 52 -3.16 -8.19 -6.85
CA GLU A 52 -4.60 -8.23 -6.56
C GLU A 52 -5.44 -8.14 -7.83
N ALA A 53 -5.06 -7.25 -8.77
CA ALA A 53 -5.82 -7.02 -9.99
C ALA A 53 -5.63 -8.14 -11.04
N TYR A 54 -4.43 -8.70 -11.17
CA TYR A 54 -4.05 -9.58 -12.28
C TYR A 54 -3.48 -10.95 -11.86
N GLY A 55 -3.31 -11.21 -10.55
CA GLY A 55 -2.65 -12.41 -10.04
C GLY A 55 -1.13 -12.41 -10.23
N ASP A 56 -0.47 -13.53 -9.94
CA ASP A 56 1.00 -13.67 -10.01
C ASP A 56 1.57 -13.72 -11.45
N GLY A 57 0.75 -13.44 -12.47
CA GLY A 57 1.01 -13.81 -13.86
C GLY A 57 1.84 -12.84 -14.70
N GLU A 58 2.02 -11.57 -14.29
CA GLU A 58 2.63 -10.55 -15.16
C GLU A 58 3.62 -9.65 -14.40
N PRO A 59 4.95 -9.80 -14.61
CA PRO A 59 5.98 -8.98 -13.97
C PRO A 59 6.15 -7.61 -14.66
N GLY A 60 5.07 -7.03 -15.18
CA GLY A 60 5.11 -5.82 -16.02
C GLY A 60 5.49 -4.55 -15.27
N LEU A 61 5.05 -4.39 -14.02
CA LEU A 61 5.19 -3.12 -13.29
C LEU A 61 6.63 -2.72 -12.99
N ARG A 62 7.45 -3.71 -12.60
CA ARG A 62 8.87 -3.54 -12.29
C ARG A 62 9.66 -2.99 -13.49
N ARG A 63 9.24 -3.33 -14.72
CA ARG A 63 9.83 -2.83 -15.96
C ARG A 63 9.45 -1.38 -16.24
N VAL A 64 8.21 -0.98 -15.98
CA VAL A 64 7.71 0.37 -16.26
C VAL A 64 8.40 1.41 -15.36
N LEU A 65 8.54 1.12 -14.06
CA LEU A 65 9.14 2.07 -13.12
C LEU A 65 10.65 2.25 -13.34
N SER A 66 11.36 1.19 -13.75
CA SER A 66 12.79 1.28 -14.12
C SER A 66 13.08 2.23 -15.30
N ILE A 67 12.08 2.50 -16.14
CA ILE A 67 12.18 3.45 -17.25
C ILE A 67 11.99 4.89 -16.74
N ALA A 68 11.04 5.11 -15.83
CA ALA A 68 10.77 6.42 -15.26
C ALA A 68 11.99 7.00 -14.51
N GLU A 69 12.71 6.17 -13.74
CA GLU A 69 13.93 6.58 -13.03
C GLU A 69 15.09 6.94 -13.97
N ARG A 70 15.13 6.34 -15.18
CA ARG A 70 16.17 6.64 -16.18
C ARG A 70 15.88 7.88 -17.02
N SER A 71 14.64 8.37 -17.01
CA SER A 71 14.20 9.51 -17.81
C SER A 71 14.08 10.82 -17.01
N GLY A 72 14.32 10.78 -15.69
CA GLY A 72 14.25 11.94 -14.79
C GLY A 72 15.60 12.53 -14.37
N GLY A 73 16.69 12.26 -15.11
CA GLY A 73 18.04 12.80 -14.86
C GLY A 73 18.34 14.05 -15.67
#